data_AF-A0A7K3XVB4-F1
#
_entry.id   AF-A0A7K3XVB4-F1
#
_cell.length_a   1.000
_cell.length_b   1.000
_cell.length_c   1.000
_cell.angle_alpha   90.00
_cell.angle_beta   90.00
_cell.angle_gamma   90.00
#
_symmetry.space_group_name_H-M   'P 1'
#
loop_
_entity.id
_entity.type
_entity.pdbx_description
1 polymer ?
#
loop_
_entity_poly.entity_id
_entity_poly.type
_entity_poly.pdbx_seq_one_letter_code
_entity_poly.pdbx_strand_id
1 'polypeptide(L)'
;MDMQAFYQSVQADLNDVLALYKTPERVHKYVRSALHDKAFRLLDDAMARKDWVAGFKQAHTVKGMCQNLCLGIFTEKVIDLVECLRGGNPDEEEALRAYDRVRQEHLRLLDLEEALS
;
A
#
# COMPACT_ATOMS: atom_id res chain seq x y z
N MET A 1 1.00 11.45 16.83
CA MET A 1 0.03 10.34 16.64
C MET A 1 0.66 9.11 17.25
N ASP A 2 -0.13 8.17 17.77
CA ASP A 2 0.40 6.87 18.19
C ASP A 2 0.00 5.76 17.20
N MET A 3 0.57 4.57 17.38
CA MET A 3 0.29 3.44 16.49
C MET A 3 -1.18 3.00 16.52
N GLN A 4 -1.88 3.20 17.64
CA GLN A 4 -3.29 2.83 17.74
C GLN A 4 -4.14 3.73 16.84
N ALA A 5 -3.93 5.05 16.92
CA ALA A 5 -4.61 6.04 16.09
C ALA A 5 -4.28 5.86 14.60
N PHE A 6 -3.04 5.48 14.27
CA PHE A 6 -2.66 5.13 12.89
C PHE A 6 -3.47 3.94 12.35
N TYR A 7 -3.52 2.82 13.10
CA TYR A 7 -4.25 1.62 12.65
C TYR A 7 -5.77 1.86 12.57
N GLN A 8 -6.34 2.65 13.48
CA GLN A 8 -7.73 3.10 13.38
C GLN A 8 -7.98 3.94 12.13
N SER A 9 -7.03 4.80 11.74
CA SER A 9 -7.14 5.66 10.55
C SER A 9 -7.11 4.89 9.23
N VAL A 10 -6.67 3.62 9.25
CA VAL A 10 -6.71 2.69 8.11
C VAL A 10 -7.76 1.59 8.29
N GLN A 11 -8.64 1.75 9.28
CA GLN A 11 -9.69 0.80 9.67
C GLN A 11 -9.16 -0.63 9.91
N ALA A 12 -8.03 -0.72 10.60
CA ALA A 12 -7.42 -1.99 11.00
C ALA A 12 -7.17 -2.05 12.52
N ASP A 13 -7.03 -3.25 13.06
CA ASP A 13 -6.67 -3.47 14.46
C ASP A 13 -5.15 -3.54 14.62
N LEU A 14 -4.60 -2.72 15.51
CA LEU A 14 -3.18 -2.76 15.87
C LEU A 14 -2.78 -4.15 16.43
N ASN A 15 -3.68 -4.85 17.10
CA ASN A 15 -3.40 -6.16 17.70
C ASN A 15 -3.06 -7.23 16.65
N ASP A 16 -3.67 -7.16 15.46
CA ASP A 16 -3.41 -8.10 14.37
C ASP A 16 -1.94 -8.04 13.94
N VAL A 17 -1.41 -6.82 13.79
CA VAL A 17 0.00 -6.64 13.41
C VAL A 17 0.94 -6.87 14.61
N LEU A 18 0.52 -6.57 15.83
CA LEU A 18 1.33 -6.85 17.03
C LEU A 18 1.52 -8.35 17.27
N ALA A 19 0.56 -9.19 16.89
CA ALA A 19 0.73 -10.64 16.94
C ALA A 19 1.96 -11.11 16.13
N LEU A 20 2.29 -10.41 15.04
CA LEU A 20 3.42 -10.69 14.15
C LEU A 20 4.71 -10.00 14.61
N TYR A 21 4.67 -8.71 14.91
CA TYR A 21 5.88 -7.89 15.15
C TYR A 21 6.16 -7.56 16.62
N LYS A 22 5.29 -7.98 17.54
CA LYS A 22 5.41 -7.94 19.01
C LYS A 22 5.36 -6.56 19.67
N THR A 23 5.97 -5.53 19.09
CA THR A 23 6.00 -4.19 19.71
C THR A 23 5.63 -3.08 18.72
N PRO A 24 4.99 -1.99 19.19
CA PRO A 24 4.61 -0.86 18.34
C PRO A 24 5.80 -0.22 17.60
N GLU A 25 6.97 -0.15 18.24
CA GLU A 25 8.19 0.44 17.65
C GLU A 25 8.69 -0.40 16.46
N ARG A 26 8.59 -1.73 16.58
CA ARG A 26 8.90 -2.63 15.46
C ARG A 26 7.89 -2.46 14.34
N VAL A 27 6.59 -2.40 14.66
CA VAL A 27 5.54 -2.14 13.68
C VAL A 27 5.81 -0.84 12.93
N HIS A 28 6.03 0.27 13.64
CA HIS A 28 6.32 1.58 13.03
C HIS A 28 7.52 1.50 12.08
N LYS A 29 8.63 0.90 12.51
CA LYS A 29 9.82 0.71 11.67
C LYS A 29 9.48 0.00 10.35
N TYR A 30 8.67 -1.06 10.40
CA TYR A 30 8.31 -1.81 9.19
C TYR A 30 7.26 -1.10 8.34
N VAL A 31 6.29 -0.40 8.94
CA VAL A 31 5.36 0.48 8.22
C VAL A 31 6.13 1.55 7.45
N ARG A 32 7.03 2.28 8.12
CA ARG A 32 7.89 3.27 7.49
C ARG A 32 8.71 2.67 6.35
N SER A 33 9.35 1.52 6.57
CA SER A 33 10.13 0.83 5.55
C SER A 33 9.30 0.41 4.34
N ALA A 34 8.06 -0.03 4.54
CA ALA A 34 7.18 -0.45 3.47
C ALA A 34 6.68 0.74 2.65
N LEU A 35 6.23 1.82 3.30
CA LEU A 35 5.73 3.02 2.62
C LEU A 35 6.80 3.75 1.81
N HIS A 36 8.07 3.59 2.17
CA HIS A 36 9.22 4.17 1.45
C HIS A 36 9.90 3.17 0.50
N ASP A 37 9.34 1.98 0.30
CA ASP A 37 9.92 1.00 -0.61
C ASP A 37 9.89 1.50 -2.07
N LYS A 38 10.94 1.16 -2.82
CA LYS A 38 11.10 1.53 -4.23
C LYS A 38 9.95 1.03 -5.13
N ALA A 39 9.20 0.01 -4.71
CA ALA A 39 8.08 -0.54 -5.46
C ALA A 39 7.03 0.52 -5.80
N PHE A 40 6.79 1.51 -4.92
CA PHE A 40 5.87 2.61 -5.20
C PHE A 40 6.33 3.48 -6.38
N ARG A 41 7.59 3.93 -6.35
CA ARG A 41 8.17 4.69 -7.47
C ARG A 41 8.20 3.86 -8.76
N LEU A 42 8.53 2.57 -8.68
CA LEU A 42 8.54 1.70 -9.85
C LEU A 42 7.11 1.45 -10.40
N LEU A 43 6.10 1.45 -9.53
CA LEU A 43 4.69 1.39 -9.93
C LEU A 43 4.30 2.67 -10.67
N ASP A 44 4.63 3.85 -10.13
CA ASP A 44 4.38 5.14 -10.78
C ASP A 44 5.00 5.20 -12.18
N ASP A 45 6.27 4.80 -12.27
CA ASP A 45 7.02 4.73 -13.52
C ASP A 45 6.36 3.78 -14.55
N ALA A 46 5.86 2.63 -14.10
CA ALA A 46 5.19 1.66 -14.96
C ALA A 46 3.82 2.17 -15.45
N MET A 47 3.02 2.75 -14.56
CA MET A 47 1.71 3.31 -14.91
C MET A 47 1.84 4.49 -15.86
N ALA A 48 2.81 5.38 -15.66
CA ALA A 48 3.09 6.50 -16.57
C ALA A 48 3.49 6.05 -17.98
N ARG A 49 4.19 4.91 -18.09
CA ARG A 49 4.58 4.31 -19.38
C ARG A 49 3.53 3.35 -19.95
N LYS A 50 2.41 3.13 -19.25
CA LYS A 50 1.40 2.12 -19.58
C LYS A 50 1.98 0.69 -19.71
N ASP A 51 3.03 0.41 -18.95
CA ASP A 51 3.62 -0.92 -18.86
C ASP A 51 2.83 -1.76 -17.84
N TRP A 52 1.71 -2.32 -18.29
CA TRP A 52 0.76 -3.03 -17.42
C TRP A 52 1.37 -4.28 -16.77
N VAL A 53 2.31 -4.95 -17.44
CA VAL A 53 2.99 -6.12 -16.89
C VAL A 53 3.95 -5.72 -15.78
N ALA A 54 4.72 -4.63 -15.95
CA ALA A 54 5.55 -4.10 -14.87
C ALA A 54 4.68 -3.53 -13.74
N GLY A 55 3.60 -2.82 -14.07
CA GLY A 55 2.63 -2.28 -13.10
C GLY A 55 2.05 -3.38 -12.22
N PHE A 56 1.59 -4.48 -12.83
CA PHE A 56 1.11 -5.66 -12.11
C PHE A 56 2.16 -6.20 -11.13
N LYS A 57 3.42 -6.36 -11.59
CA LYS A 57 4.51 -6.86 -10.73
C LYS A 57 4.73 -5.95 -9.52
N GLN A 58 4.82 -4.63 -9.71
CA GLN A 58 5.06 -3.70 -8.61
C GLN A 58 3.86 -3.62 -7.67
N ALA A 59 2.64 -3.55 -8.20
CA ALA A 59 1.42 -3.60 -7.39
C ALA A 59 1.34 -4.89 -6.56
N HIS A 60 1.78 -6.03 -7.11
CA HIS A 60 1.82 -7.29 -6.38
C HIS A 60 2.87 -7.30 -5.24
N THR A 61 4.00 -6.61 -5.42
CA THR A 61 4.97 -6.39 -4.33
C THR A 61 4.38 -5.50 -3.24
N VAL A 62 3.75 -4.37 -3.61
CA VAL A 62 3.07 -3.47 -2.68
C VAL A 62 2.00 -4.22 -1.88
N LYS A 63 1.19 -5.05 -2.55
CA LYS A 63 0.16 -5.88 -1.91
C LYS A 63 0.74 -6.73 -0.78
N GLY A 64 1.84 -7.44 -1.06
CA GLY A 64 2.47 -8.30 -0.07
C GLY A 64 2.96 -7.54 1.16
N MET A 65 3.55 -6.35 0.97
CA MET A 65 3.97 -5.50 2.09
C MET A 65 2.78 -5.05 2.94
N CYS A 66 1.69 -4.61 2.30
CA CYS A 66 0.49 -4.11 2.99
C CYS A 66 -0.22 -5.22 3.76
N GLN A 67 -0.33 -6.42 3.17
CA GLN A 67 -0.90 -7.60 3.82
C GLN A 67 -0.09 -8.01 5.06
N ASN A 68 1.24 -8.04 4.94
CA ASN A 68 2.12 -8.38 6.05
C ASN A 68 2.06 -7.38 7.22
N LEU A 69 1.55 -6.17 6.98
CA LEU A 69 1.42 -5.12 7.98
C LEU A 69 -0.04 -4.86 8.37
N CYS A 70 -0.98 -5.67 7.89
CA CYS A 70 -2.39 -5.54 8.18
C CYS A 70 -2.95 -4.12 7.91
N LEU A 71 -2.53 -3.47 6.81
CA LEU A 71 -2.93 -2.08 6.49
C LEU A 71 -4.37 -1.95 5.94
N GLY A 72 -5.28 -2.84 6.35
CA GLY A 72 -6.72 -2.78 6.08
C GLY A 72 -7.10 -2.27 4.69
N ILE A 73 -7.80 -1.12 4.66
CA ILE A 73 -8.32 -0.46 3.46
C ILE A 73 -7.27 -0.28 2.36
N PHE A 74 -6.02 0.03 2.72
CA PHE A 74 -4.99 0.22 1.71
C PHE A 74 -4.67 -1.07 0.98
N THR A 75 -4.67 -2.19 1.70
CA THR A 75 -4.48 -3.51 1.13
C THR A 75 -5.57 -3.83 0.10
N GLU A 76 -6.84 -3.49 0.40
CA GLU A 76 -7.97 -3.71 -0.51
C GLU A 76 -7.82 -2.90 -1.81
N LYS A 77 -7.49 -1.61 -1.71
CA LYS A 77 -7.23 -0.76 -2.89
C LYS A 77 -6.10 -1.30 -3.76
N VAL A 78 -5.05 -1.84 -3.15
CA VAL A 78 -3.93 -2.43 -3.90
C VAL A 78 -4.35 -3.77 -4.53
N ILE A 79 -5.19 -4.56 -3.86
CA ILE A 79 -5.77 -5.77 -4.46
C ILE A 79 -6.60 -5.42 -5.70
N ASP A 80 -7.47 -4.41 -5.63
CA ASP A 80 -8.24 -3.94 -6.79
C ASP A 80 -7.35 -3.63 -7.99
N LEU A 81 -6.24 -2.90 -7.76
CA LEU A 81 -5.28 -2.58 -8.82
C LEU A 81 -4.57 -3.84 -9.36
N VAL A 82 -4.18 -4.76 -8.48
CA VAL A 82 -3.56 -6.04 -8.88
C VAL A 82 -4.50 -6.87 -9.75
N GLU A 83 -5.77 -6.95 -9.38
CA GLU A 83 -6.78 -7.66 -10.17
C GLU A 83 -7.07 -6.97 -11.49
N CYS A 84 -7.16 -5.63 -11.51
CA CYS A 84 -7.35 -4.86 -12.73
C CYS A 84 -6.21 -5.10 -13.73
N LEU A 85 -4.95 -5.02 -13.28
CA LEU A 85 -3.77 -5.22 -14.13
C LEU A 85 -3.49 -6.69 -14.48
N ARG A 86 -4.27 -7.63 -13.92
CA ARG A 86 -4.05 -9.06 -14.12
C ARG A 86 -4.17 -9.42 -15.60
N GLY A 87 -3.19 -10.17 -16.09
CA GLY A 87 -3.14 -10.59 -17.50
C GLY A 87 -2.52 -9.55 -18.45
N GLY A 88 -2.20 -8.33 -17.97
CA GLY A 88 -1.40 -7.36 -18.71
C GLY A 88 -2.11 -6.62 -19.85
N ASN A 89 -3.43 -6.71 -19.93
CA ASN A 89 -4.25 -5.96 -20.89
C ASN A 89 -5.56 -5.47 -20.23
N PRO A 90 -5.47 -4.57 -19.24
CA PRO A 90 -6.62 -4.02 -18.54
C PRO A 90 -7.43 -3.06 -19.43
N ASP A 91 -8.64 -2.72 -18.99
CA ASP A 91 -9.25 -1.45 -19.41
C ASP A 91 -8.42 -0.28 -18.88
N GLU A 92 -8.00 0.64 -19.75
CA GLU A 92 -7.08 1.71 -19.38
C GLU A 92 -7.72 2.70 -18.39
N GLU A 93 -8.99 3.04 -18.57
CA GLU A 93 -9.68 3.99 -17.69
C GLU A 93 -9.85 3.40 -16.29
N GLU A 94 -10.24 2.13 -16.20
CA GLU A 94 -10.31 1.39 -14.95
C GLU A 94 -8.93 1.28 -14.25
N ALA A 95 -7.88 0.94 -15.00
CA ALA A 95 -6.53 0.83 -14.45
C ALA A 95 -6.02 2.16 -13.88
N LEU A 96 -6.22 3.26 -14.60
CA LEU A 96 -5.83 4.59 -14.13
C LEU A 96 -6.65 5.01 -12.89
N ARG A 97 -7.96 4.76 -12.86
CA ARG A 97 -8.79 5.02 -11.68
C ARG A 97 -8.37 4.18 -10.47
N ALA A 98 -8.07 2.90 -10.66
CA ALA A 98 -7.59 2.03 -9.58
C ALA A 98 -6.22 2.50 -9.06
N TYR A 99 -5.31 2.89 -9.95
CA TYR A 99 -4.00 3.41 -9.58
C TYR A 99 -4.09 4.74 -8.84
N ASP A 100 -4.92 5.68 -9.28
CA ASP A 100 -5.12 6.95 -8.57
C ASP A 100 -5.62 6.73 -7.13
N ARG A 101 -6.52 5.76 -6.93
CA ARG A 101 -6.98 5.39 -5.58
C ARG A 101 -5.85 4.84 -4.71
N VAL A 102 -4.94 4.05 -5.26
CA VAL A 102 -3.75 3.53 -4.55
C VAL A 102 -2.78 4.67 -4.24
N ARG A 103 -2.49 5.54 -5.21
CA ARG A 103 -1.56 6.65 -5.06
C ARG A 103 -2.02 7.66 -4.01
N GLN A 104 -3.30 8.05 -4.04
CA GLN A 104 -3.88 8.95 -3.04
C GLN A 104 -3.81 8.36 -1.63
N GLU A 105 -4.11 7.07 -1.50
CA GLU A 105 -4.04 6.41 -0.20
C GLU A 105 -2.60 6.27 0.30
N HIS A 106 -1.65 5.97 -0.58
CA HIS A 106 -0.22 5.93 -0.23
C HIS A 106 0.27 7.28 0.30
N LEU A 107 -0.09 8.38 -0.36
CA LEU A 107 0.23 9.74 0.11
C LEU A 107 -0.38 10.02 1.48
N ARG A 108 -1.66 9.66 1.68
CA ARG A 108 -2.34 9.79 2.97
C ARG A 108 -1.60 9.01 4.07
N LEU A 109 -1.14 7.80 3.78
CA LEU A 109 -0.39 6.99 4.74
C LEU A 109 0.98 7.56 5.09
N LEU A 110 1.66 8.20 4.12
CA LEU A 110 2.91 8.91 4.38
C LEU A 110 2.68 10.07 5.36
N ASP A 111 1.63 10.87 5.15
CA ASP A 111 1.29 11.97 6.07
C ASP A 111 0.97 11.48 7.48
N LEU A 112 0.24 10.36 7.60
CA LEU A 112 -0.06 9.74 8.89
C LEU A 112 1.19 9.15 9.57
N GLU A 113 2.09 8.55 8.80
CA GLU A 113 3.36 8.01 9.31
C GLU A 113 4.27 9.12 9.81
N GLU A 114 4.37 10.25 9.09
CA GLU A 114 5.13 11.42 9.53
C GLU A 114 4.56 12.05 10.82
N ALA A 115 3.25 11.92 11.04
CA ALA A 115 2.59 12.37 12.25
C ALA A 115 2.81 11.43 13.46
N LEU A 116 3.40 10.24 13.29
CA LEU A 116 3.79 9.36 14.39
C LEU A 116 4.98 9.97 15.13
N SER A 117 4.81 10.18 16.44
CA SER A 117 5.80 10.82 17.33
C SER A 117 6.55 9.81 18.16
#